data_AF-A0AAW1LVY2-F1
#
_entry.id   AF-A0AAW1LVY2-F1
#
_cell.length_a   1.000
_cell.length_b   1.000
_cell.length_c   1.000
_cell.angle_alpha   90.00
_cell.angle_beta   90.00
_cell.angle_gamma   90.00
#
_symmetry.space_group_name_H-M   'P 1'
#
loop_
_entity.id
_entity.type
_entity.pdbx_description
1 polymer ?
#
loop_
_entity_poly.entity_id
_entity_poly.type
_entity_poly.pdbx_seq_one_letter_code
_entity_poly.pdbx_strand_id
1 'polypeptide(L)'
;MERLNDSHKLIEWECELLRRERELLQREREILNGTLNQSQVQSVSPAVAKKKEIADMIPEFNPSKLSSLSLNQWVRKTESIGSAYSLDGTTLALHAAMKLCGAARLWHDGALDCATTWDRFNCAFLGAFPTSTNEADVHAKLMRRKKRHMKNIFMRWLPLQKR
;
A
#
# COMPACT_ATOMS: atom_id res chain seq x y z
N MET A 1 48.21 -28.57 -56.37
CA MET A 1 48.56 -28.09 -55.01
C MET A 1 47.71 -26.90 -54.56
N GLU A 2 47.08 -26.13 -55.45
CA GLU A 2 46.29 -24.93 -55.11
C GLU A 2 45.03 -25.20 -54.26
N ARG A 3 44.30 -26.30 -54.53
CA ARG A 3 43.04 -26.63 -53.80
C ARG A 3 43.21 -26.86 -52.29
N LEU A 4 44.40 -27.25 -51.82
CA LEU A 4 44.69 -27.43 -50.39
C LEU A 4 44.96 -26.09 -49.69
N ASN A 5 45.52 -25.13 -50.42
CA ASN A 5 45.81 -23.79 -49.90
C ASN A 5 44.52 -22.98 -49.71
N ASP A 6 43.55 -23.15 -50.60
CA ASP A 6 42.25 -22.50 -50.50
C ASP A 6 41.39 -23.10 -49.37
N SER A 7 41.49 -24.41 -49.16
CA SER A 7 40.85 -25.07 -48.01
C SER A 7 41.43 -24.61 -46.67
N HIS A 8 42.74 -24.37 -46.60
CA HIS A 8 43.38 -23.85 -45.37
C HIS A 8 42.92 -22.43 -45.05
N LYS A 9 42.86 -21.56 -46.06
CA LYS A 9 42.34 -20.19 -45.91
C LYS A 9 40.88 -20.16 -45.50
N LEU A 10 40.07 -21.10 -46.01
CA LEU A 10 38.65 -21.21 -45.63
C LEU A 10 38.50 -21.60 -44.15
N ILE A 11 39.29 -22.55 -43.67
CA ILE A 11 39.30 -22.97 -42.25
C ILE A 11 39.77 -21.83 -41.36
N GLU A 12 40.83 -21.12 -41.74
CA GLU A 12 41.30 -19.93 -41.01
C GLU A 12 40.21 -18.87 -40.90
N TRP A 13 39.46 -18.64 -41.98
CA TRP A 13 38.36 -17.69 -42.00
C TRP A 13 37.19 -18.13 -41.12
N GLU A 14 36.81 -19.41 -41.16
CA GLU A 14 35.78 -19.97 -40.27
C GLU A 14 36.18 -19.88 -38.79
N CYS A 15 37.45 -20.16 -38.47
CA CYS A 15 37.97 -20.01 -37.11
C CYS A 15 37.91 -18.55 -36.62
N GLU A 16 38.24 -17.60 -37.50
CA GLU A 16 38.18 -16.17 -37.16
C GLU A 16 36.74 -15.68 -37.00
N LEU A 17 35.82 -16.15 -37.85
CA LEU A 17 34.40 -15.86 -37.75
C LEU A 17 33.82 -16.36 -36.43
N LEU A 18 34.10 -17.61 -36.06
CA LEU A 18 33.65 -18.21 -34.80
C LEU A 18 34.24 -17.51 -33.57
N ARG A 19 35.50 -17.07 -33.65
CA ARG A 19 36.14 -16.27 -32.60
C ARG A 19 35.38 -14.95 -32.41
N ARG A 20 35.04 -14.28 -33.50
CA ARG A 20 34.32 -13.01 -33.48
C ARG A 20 32.90 -13.17 -32.94
N GLU A 21 32.20 -14.23 -33.32
CA GLU A 21 30.86 -14.54 -32.80
C GLU A 21 30.89 -14.78 -31.29
N ARG A 22 31.87 -15.54 -30.79
CA ARG A 22 32.04 -15.79 -29.35
C ARG A 22 32.27 -14.49 -28.57
N GLU A 23 33.05 -13.55 -29.11
CA GLU A 23 33.24 -12.24 -28.50
C GLU A 23 31.94 -11.42 -28.43
N LEU A 24 31.11 -11.48 -29.47
CA LEU A 24 29.82 -10.78 -29.49
C LEU A 24 28.88 -11.34 -28.43
N LEU A 25 28.78 -12.67 -28.34
CA LEU A 25 27.98 -13.34 -27.31
C LEU A 25 28.48 -13.03 -25.89
N GLN A 26 29.78 -12.90 -25.70
CA GLN A 26 30.36 -12.54 -24.41
C GLN A 26 30.01 -11.10 -24.02
N ARG A 27 30.12 -10.15 -24.96
CA ARG A 27 29.69 -8.76 -24.76
C ARG A 27 28.19 -8.65 -24.48
N GLU A 28 27.36 -9.41 -25.21
CA GLU A 28 25.91 -9.45 -24.96
C GLU A 28 25.62 -9.97 -23.55
N ARG A 29 26.30 -11.03 -23.12
CA ARG A 29 26.17 -11.57 -21.77
C ARG A 29 26.62 -10.59 -20.69
N GLU A 30 27.68 -9.82 -20.94
CA GLU A 30 28.15 -8.75 -20.05
C GLU A 30 27.15 -7.60 -19.94
N ILE A 31 26.53 -7.19 -21.05
CA ILE A 31 25.46 -6.19 -21.06
C ILE A 31 24.24 -6.72 -20.29
N LEU A 32 23.84 -7.96 -20.53
CA LEU A 32 22.72 -8.59 -19.82
C LEU A 32 23.01 -8.71 -18.32
N ASN A 33 24.22 -9.14 -17.93
CA ASN A 33 24.62 -9.20 -16.51
C ASN A 33 24.73 -7.81 -15.87
N GLY A 34 25.20 -6.80 -16.60
CA GLY A 34 25.24 -5.41 -16.12
C GLY A 34 23.84 -4.82 -15.95
N THR A 35 22.92 -5.13 -16.87
CA THR A 35 21.51 -4.72 -16.82
C THR A 35 20.76 -5.45 -15.71
N LEU A 36 21.06 -6.74 -15.51
CA LEU A 36 20.53 -7.53 -14.40
C LEU A 36 21.03 -6.97 -13.07
N ASN A 37 22.31 -6.62 -12.96
CA ASN A 37 22.86 -5.97 -11.76
C ASN A 37 22.21 -4.60 -11.51
N GLN A 38 21.97 -3.76 -12.52
CA GLN A 38 21.19 -2.52 -12.35
C GLN A 38 19.74 -2.77 -11.90
N SER A 39 19.14 -3.90 -12.28
CA SER A 39 17.80 -4.30 -11.84
C SER A 39 17.79 -5.06 -10.49
N GLN A 40 18.93 -5.64 -10.08
CA GLN A 40 19.14 -6.34 -8.81
C GLN A 40 19.75 -5.47 -7.70
N VAL A 41 20.15 -4.22 -7.97
CA VAL A 41 20.31 -3.19 -6.92
C VAL A 41 18.95 -2.60 -6.51
N GLN A 42 17.92 -3.43 -6.44
CA GLN A 42 17.02 -3.38 -5.30
C GLN A 42 17.36 -4.56 -4.41
N SER A 43 18.57 -4.53 -3.84
CA SER A 43 18.89 -5.34 -2.68
C SER A 43 17.95 -4.90 -1.56
N VAL A 44 16.79 -5.56 -1.46
CA VAL A 44 15.97 -5.50 -0.27
C VAL A 44 16.85 -6.08 0.82
N SER A 45 17.51 -5.20 1.57
CA SER A 45 18.29 -5.59 2.73
C SER A 45 17.40 -6.52 3.58
N PRO A 46 17.92 -7.62 4.15
CA PRO A 46 17.12 -8.55 4.95
C PRO A 46 16.40 -7.85 6.11
N ALA A 47 16.85 -6.66 6.54
CA ALA A 47 16.14 -5.81 7.49
C ALA A 47 14.86 -5.15 6.92
N VAL A 48 14.83 -4.80 5.62
CA VAL A 48 13.67 -4.17 4.96
C VAL A 48 12.59 -5.20 4.67
N ALA A 49 12.96 -6.43 4.29
CA ALA A 49 12.03 -7.55 4.12
C ALA A 49 11.26 -7.84 5.43
N LYS A 50 11.99 -7.90 6.56
CA LYS A 50 11.40 -8.08 7.90
C LYS A 50 10.40 -6.98 8.26
N LYS A 51 10.68 -5.72 7.93
CA LYS A 51 9.75 -4.60 8.23
C LYS A 51 8.43 -4.72 7.47
N LYS A 52 8.46 -5.22 6.23
CA LYS A 52 7.25 -5.43 5.43
C LYS A 52 6.41 -6.58 5.99
N GLU A 53 7.04 -7.68 6.38
CA GLU A 53 6.37 -8.83 7.00
C GLU A 53 5.65 -8.44 8.31
N ILE A 54 6.30 -7.61 9.14
CA ILE A 54 5.68 -7.11 10.38
C ILE A 54 4.49 -6.19 10.07
N ALA A 55 4.62 -5.33 9.06
CA ALA A 55 3.51 -4.49 8.62
C ALA A 55 2.30 -5.31 8.17
N ASP A 56 2.52 -6.46 7.51
CA ASP A 56 1.46 -7.34 7.05
C ASP A 56 0.74 -8.11 8.15
N MET A 57 1.34 -8.22 9.34
CA MET A 57 0.65 -8.77 10.52
C MET A 57 -0.37 -7.80 11.13
N ILE A 58 -0.23 -6.49 10.88
CA ILE A 58 -1.18 -5.50 11.39
C ILE A 58 -2.46 -5.59 10.54
N PRO A 59 -3.62 -5.88 11.17
CA PRO A 59 -4.87 -6.03 10.45
C PRO A 59 -5.32 -4.68 9.85
N GLU A 60 -6.02 -4.73 8.73
CA GLU A 60 -6.64 -3.53 8.16
C GLU A 60 -7.78 -3.02 9.05
N PHE A 61 -7.89 -1.70 9.19
CA PHE A 61 -8.98 -1.05 9.92
C PHE A 61 -9.86 -0.24 8.98
N ASN A 62 -11.17 -0.51 9.02
CA ASN A 62 -12.15 0.25 8.25
C ASN A 62 -13.41 0.50 9.09
N PRO A 63 -13.63 1.74 9.58
CA PRO A 63 -14.74 2.05 10.48
C PRO A 63 -16.13 1.94 9.81
N SER A 64 -16.19 1.88 8.48
CA SER A 64 -17.44 1.75 7.72
C SER A 64 -17.85 0.29 7.48
N LYS A 65 -16.97 -0.69 7.75
CA LYS A 65 -17.28 -2.11 7.59
C LYS A 65 -17.74 -2.70 8.92
N LEU A 66 -18.95 -3.26 8.95
CA LEU A 66 -19.50 -3.96 10.12
C LEU A 66 -18.69 -5.21 10.52
N SER A 67 -18.00 -5.83 9.57
CA SER A 67 -17.14 -6.99 9.78
C SER A 67 -15.74 -6.64 10.27
N SER A 68 -15.40 -5.36 10.37
CA SER A 68 -14.11 -4.92 10.87
C SER A 68 -14.01 -5.07 12.39
N LEU A 69 -12.79 -5.21 12.90
CA LEU A 69 -12.52 -5.18 14.33
C LEU A 69 -13.01 -3.85 14.92
N SER A 70 -13.57 -3.89 16.14
CA SER A 70 -13.81 -2.66 16.88
C SER A 70 -12.50 -1.90 17.07
N LEU A 71 -12.58 -0.58 17.15
CA LEU A 71 -11.40 0.27 17.28
C LEU A 71 -10.49 -0.17 18.44
N ASN A 72 -11.06 -0.40 19.63
CA ASN A 72 -10.33 -0.88 20.80
C ASN A 72 -9.64 -2.23 20.57
N GLN A 73 -10.31 -3.16 19.87
CA GLN A 73 -9.71 -4.46 19.55
C GLN A 73 -8.58 -4.32 18.53
N TRP A 74 -8.73 -3.41 17.56
CA TRP A 74 -7.70 -3.14 16.57
C TRP A 74 -6.46 -2.52 17.23
N VAL A 75 -6.64 -1.48 18.06
CA VAL A 75 -5.55 -0.83 18.82
C VAL A 75 -4.77 -1.86 19.66
N ARG A 76 -5.47 -2.70 20.44
CA ARG A 76 -4.83 -3.73 21.26
C ARG A 76 -4.02 -4.74 20.44
N LYS A 77 -4.50 -5.12 19.26
CA LYS A 77 -3.76 -6.03 18.37
C LYS A 77 -2.51 -5.37 17.81
N THR A 78 -2.63 -4.13 17.36
CA THR A 78 -1.50 -3.34 16.85
C THR A 78 -0.43 -3.14 17.92
N GLU A 79 -0.83 -2.83 19.16
CA GLU A 79 0.09 -2.72 20.32
C GLU A 79 0.77 -4.05 20.66
N SER A 80 0.02 -5.16 20.63
CA SER A 80 0.57 -6.49 20.87
C SER A 80 1.66 -6.85 19.85
N ILE A 81 1.44 -6.54 18.57
CA ILE A 81 2.44 -6.73 17.50
C ILE A 81 3.63 -5.78 17.73
N GLY A 82 3.38 -4.52 18.03
CA GLY A 82 4.43 -3.54 18.33
C GLY A 82 5.33 -4.01 19.48
N SER A 83 4.73 -4.52 20.55
CA SER A 83 5.46 -5.06 21.70
C SER A 83 6.22 -6.35 21.36
N ALA A 84 5.64 -7.25 20.57
CA ALA A 84 6.27 -8.52 20.21
C ALA A 84 7.53 -8.32 19.37
N TYR A 85 7.53 -7.31 18.49
CA TYR A 85 8.65 -7.01 17.59
C TYR A 85 9.51 -5.83 18.05
N SER A 86 9.28 -5.29 19.25
CA SER A 86 9.99 -4.12 19.80
C SER A 86 10.03 -2.94 18.82
N LEU A 87 8.88 -2.64 18.21
CA LEU A 87 8.74 -1.50 17.30
C LEU A 87 8.80 -0.18 18.08
N ASP A 88 9.50 0.80 17.54
CA ASP A 88 9.43 2.16 18.05
C ASP A 88 8.05 2.77 17.76
N GLY A 89 7.62 3.71 18.61
CA GLY A 89 6.30 4.31 18.53
C GLY A 89 6.04 5.06 17.22
N THR A 90 7.09 5.54 16.54
CA THR A 90 6.96 6.23 15.25
C THR A 90 6.77 5.23 14.11
N THR A 91 7.55 4.15 14.07
CA THR A 91 7.39 3.05 13.11
C THR A 91 6.06 2.34 13.29
N LEU A 92 5.60 2.14 14.54
CA LEU A 92 4.29 1.56 14.81
C LEU A 92 3.15 2.45 14.30
N ALA A 93 3.21 3.76 14.56
CA ALA A 93 2.24 4.72 14.04
C ALA A 93 2.22 4.75 12.51
N LEU A 94 3.39 4.71 11.87
CA LEU A 94 3.51 4.66 10.41
C LEU A 94 2.85 3.39 9.84
N HIS A 95 3.19 2.21 10.38
CA HIS A 95 2.61 0.96 9.90
C HIS A 95 1.09 0.90 10.14
N ALA A 96 0.63 1.41 11.28
CA ALA A 96 -0.79 1.50 11.59
C ALA A 96 -1.53 2.43 10.60
N ALA A 97 -0.96 3.59 10.29
CA ALA A 97 -1.50 4.53 9.30
C ALA A 97 -1.64 3.89 7.90
N MET A 98 -0.66 3.08 7.49
CA MET A 98 -0.70 2.36 6.21
C MET A 98 -1.84 1.33 6.13
N LYS A 99 -2.30 0.80 7.28
CA LYS A 99 -3.38 -0.20 7.36
C LYS A 99 -4.76 0.43 7.61
N LEU A 100 -4.86 1.76 7.64
CA LEU A 100 -6.15 2.46 7.67
C LEU A 100 -6.80 2.47 6.28
N CYS A 101 -8.10 2.24 6.25
CA CYS A 101 -8.91 2.21 5.04
C CYS A 101 -10.16 3.09 5.17
N GLY A 102 -10.64 3.62 4.05
CA GLY A 102 -11.88 4.39 3.98
C GLY A 102 -11.83 5.67 4.82
N ALA A 103 -12.86 5.87 5.67
CA ALA A 103 -12.99 7.08 6.47
C ALA A 103 -11.84 7.29 7.48
N ALA A 104 -11.22 6.21 7.97
CA ALA A 104 -10.07 6.31 8.87
C ALA A 104 -8.82 6.84 8.13
N ARG A 105 -8.63 6.46 6.86
CA ARG A 105 -7.53 6.98 6.04
C ARG A 105 -7.72 8.45 5.70
N LEU A 106 -8.93 8.84 5.32
CA LEU A 106 -9.26 10.24 5.06
C LEU A 106 -9.07 11.11 6.31
N TRP A 107 -9.41 10.59 7.49
CA TRP A 107 -9.14 11.26 8.75
C TRP A 107 -7.64 11.46 8.98
N HIS A 108 -6.83 10.42 8.77
CA HIS A 108 -5.38 10.49 8.94
C HIS A 108 -4.74 11.48 7.96
N ASP A 109 -5.14 11.48 6.69
CA ASP A 109 -4.62 12.39 5.67
C ASP A 109 -4.95 13.87 5.99
N GLY A 110 -6.05 14.13 6.70
CA GLY A 110 -6.40 15.45 7.21
C GLY A 110 -5.76 15.83 8.55
N ALA A 111 -5.14 14.88 9.25
CA ALA A 111 -4.58 15.03 10.60
C ALA A 111 -3.04 15.04 10.57
N LEU A 112 -2.47 15.91 9.72
CA LEU A 112 -1.05 15.92 9.33
C LEU A 112 -0.05 15.97 10.50
N ASP A 113 -0.41 16.61 11.62
CA ASP A 113 0.50 16.84 12.77
C ASP A 113 0.27 15.88 13.96
N CYS A 114 -0.75 15.03 13.91
CA CYS A 114 -1.21 14.26 15.07
C CYS A 114 -0.53 12.90 15.21
N ALA A 115 0.10 12.38 14.15
CA ALA A 115 0.51 10.98 14.03
C ALA A 115 2.03 10.73 14.16
N THR A 116 2.78 11.63 14.82
CA THR A 116 4.25 11.51 14.94
C THR A 116 4.71 10.41 15.90
N THR A 117 3.88 10.07 16.90
CA THR A 117 4.13 9.02 17.89
C THR A 117 2.86 8.20 18.08
N TRP A 118 3.02 6.93 18.45
CA TRP A 118 1.90 6.02 18.70
C TRP A 118 0.90 6.58 19.71
N ASP A 119 1.37 7.16 20.82
CA ASP A 119 0.48 7.70 21.85
C ASP A 119 -0.39 8.84 21.33
N ARG A 120 0.20 9.80 20.61
CA ARG A 120 -0.55 10.91 20.00
C ARG A 120 -1.52 10.43 18.95
N PHE A 121 -1.09 9.49 18.11
CA PHE A 121 -1.94 8.85 17.11
C PHE A 121 -3.13 8.18 17.79
N ASN A 122 -2.90 7.33 18.79
CA ASN A 122 -3.94 6.56 19.47
C ASN A 122 -4.93 7.47 20.22
N CYS A 123 -4.45 8.48 20.95
CA CYS A 123 -5.31 9.46 21.62
C CYS A 123 -6.21 10.21 20.62
N ALA A 124 -5.64 10.71 19.52
CA ALA A 124 -6.41 11.42 18.50
C ALA A 124 -7.41 10.47 17.78
N PHE A 125 -7.01 9.23 17.56
CA PHE A 125 -7.80 8.24 16.84
C PHE A 125 -9.00 7.75 17.66
N LEU A 126 -8.81 7.47 18.96
CA LEU A 126 -9.89 7.16 19.89
C LEU A 126 -10.89 8.31 20.04
N GLY A 127 -10.40 9.56 20.01
CA GLY A 127 -11.25 10.75 20.02
C GLY A 127 -12.07 10.92 18.75
N ALA A 128 -11.50 10.58 17.59
CA ALA A 128 -12.17 10.69 16.29
C ALA A 128 -13.23 9.59 16.07
N PHE A 129 -13.01 8.40 16.62
CA PHE A 129 -13.85 7.22 16.40
C PHE A 129 -14.34 6.61 17.73
N PRO A 130 -15.29 7.24 18.44
CA PRO A 130 -15.78 6.72 19.71
C PRO A 130 -16.44 5.34 19.54
N THR A 131 -16.04 4.37 20.37
CA THR A 131 -16.54 2.97 20.30
C THR A 131 -17.95 2.80 20.87
N SER A 132 -18.34 3.64 21.83
CA SER A 132 -19.72 3.69 22.34
C SER A 132 -20.37 4.97 21.86
N THR A 133 -21.26 4.85 20.86
CA THR A 133 -22.17 5.96 20.58
C THR A 133 -23.18 5.98 21.71
N ASN A 134 -23.16 7.00 22.56
CA ASN A 134 -24.15 7.14 23.63
C ASN A 134 -25.53 7.25 22.98
N GLU A 135 -26.37 6.23 23.13
CA GLU A 135 -27.70 6.18 22.51
C GLU A 135 -28.53 7.41 22.91
N ALA A 136 -28.38 7.89 24.15
CA ALA A 136 -29.02 9.12 24.61
C ALA A 136 -28.63 10.35 23.78
N ASP A 137 -27.36 10.46 23.36
CA ASP A 137 -26.89 11.57 22.51
C ASP A 137 -27.38 11.43 21.06
N VAL A 138 -27.48 10.20 20.54
CA VAL A 138 -28.07 9.94 19.22
C VAL A 138 -29.55 10.31 19.21
N HIS A 139 -30.29 9.86 20.23
CA HIS A 139 -31.69 10.19 20.40
C HIS A 139 -31.88 11.70 20.60
N ALA A 140 -31.07 12.36 21.43
CA ALA A 140 -31.11 13.80 21.61
C ALA A 140 -30.81 14.55 20.30
N LYS A 141 -29.85 14.07 19.50
CA LYS A 141 -29.48 14.67 18.21
C LYS A 141 -30.55 14.45 17.14
N LEU A 142 -31.22 13.30 17.15
CA LEU A 142 -32.37 13.01 16.28
C LEU A 142 -33.59 13.86 16.68
N MET A 143 -33.87 14.00 17.97
CA MET A 143 -34.95 14.85 18.49
C MET A 143 -34.70 16.34 18.20
N ARG A 144 -33.44 16.78 18.18
CA ARG A 144 -33.05 18.16 17.85
C ARG A 144 -33.09 18.47 16.35
N ARG A 145 -33.23 17.48 15.46
CA ARG A 145 -33.39 17.74 14.02
C ARG A 145 -34.80 18.24 13.73
N LYS A 146 -34.95 19.56 13.60
CA LYS A 146 -36.19 20.17 13.10
C LYS A 146 -36.40 19.76 11.64
N LYS A 147 -37.59 19.23 11.33
CA LYS A 147 -38.00 18.77 10.00
C LYS A 147 -37.74 19.89 8.99
N ARG A 148 -36.84 19.68 8.02
CA ARG A 148 -36.63 20.62 6.91
C ARG A 148 -37.96 20.70 6.16
N HIS A 149 -38.53 21.90 6.07
CA HIS A 149 -39.84 22.11 5.46
C HIS A 149 -39.80 21.67 3.98
N MET A 150 -40.55 20.61 3.66
CA MET A 150 -40.64 20.00 2.33
C MET A 150 -41.37 20.94 1.36
N LYS A 151 -40.71 21.97 0.84
CA LYS A 151 -41.30 22.77 -0.26
C LYS A 151 -40.98 22.24 -1.67
N ASN A 152 -40.07 21.27 -1.85
CA ASN A 152 -39.59 20.91 -3.20
C ASN A 152 -39.46 19.41 -3.52
N ILE A 153 -40.10 18.49 -2.78
CA ILE A 153 -40.01 17.05 -3.09
C ILE A 153 -41.21 16.54 -3.90
N PHE A 154 -42.31 17.30 -3.97
CA PHE A 154 -43.53 16.89 -4.69
C PHE A 154 -43.56 17.32 -6.18
N MET A 155 -42.63 18.16 -6.64
CA MET A 155 -42.65 18.73 -8.00
C MET A 155 -42.00 17.85 -9.09
N ARG A 156 -41.60 16.59 -8.78
CA ARG A 156 -40.93 15.71 -9.76
C ARG A 156 -41.79 14.53 -10.24
N TRP A 157 -43.03 14.41 -9.77
CA TRP A 157 -43.92 13.27 -10.07
C TRP A 157 -45.35 13.67 -10.45
N LEU A 158 -45.53 14.75 -11.20
CA LEU A 158 -46.80 15.00 -11.89
C LEU A 158 -46.65 14.58 -13.37
N PRO A 159 -47.32 13.50 -13.81
CA PRO A 159 -47.45 13.23 -15.23
C PRO A 159 -48.29 14.35 -15.85
N LEU A 160 -47.75 14.99 -16.88
CA LEU A 160 -48.49 15.88 -17.78
C LEU A 160 -49.68 15.11 -18.37
N GLN A 161 -50.87 15.32 -17.80
CA GLN A 161 -52.13 14.91 -18.38
C GLN A 161 -52.98 16.14 -18.68
N LYS A 162 -53.26 16.31 -19.99
CA LYS A 162 -54.30 17.12 -20.66
C LYS A 162 -54.06 18.62 -20.78
N ARG A 163 -53.87 19.08 -22.03
CA ARG A 163 -54.97 19.32 -22.99
C ARG A 163 -54.49 19.12 -24.41
#